data_AF-A0A1G9WXG4-F1
#
_entry.id   AF-A0A1G9WXG4-F1
#
_cell.length_a   1.000
_cell.length_b   1.000
_cell.length_c   1.000
_cell.angle_alpha   90.00
_cell.angle_beta   90.00
_cell.angle_gamma   90.00
#
_symmetry.space_group_name_H-M   'P 1'
#
loop_
_entity.id
_entity.type
_entity.pdbx_description
1 polymer ?
#
loop_
_entity_poly.entity_id
_entity_poly.type
_entity_poly.pdbx_seq_one_letter_code
_entity_poly.pdbx_strand_id
1 'polypeptide(L)'
;MKRPVELWAILACLVGAELVFLGAGVLRWAAEGGADLLVLPTVLLVLVLVAAASLLTRIRIAKAGATAVAVFAALLHLLIVLGDGPGLARIVSGIVGAAHVYAVVLLNTGPMRKFLERP
;
A
#
# COMPACT_ATOMS: atom_id res chain seq x y z
N MET A 1 -4.77 1.43 -25.75
CA MET A 1 -5.57 2.15 -24.75
C MET A 1 -4.66 3.01 -23.88
N LYS A 2 -4.96 4.31 -23.68
CA LYS A 2 -4.17 5.17 -22.78
C LYS A 2 -4.33 4.67 -21.34
N ARG A 3 -3.26 4.70 -20.54
CA ARG A 3 -3.32 4.34 -19.11
C ARG A 3 -4.16 5.39 -18.38
N PRO A 4 -5.17 4.99 -17.59
CA PRO A 4 -5.97 5.92 -16.80
C PRO A 4 -5.10 6.59 -15.73
N VAL A 5 -5.43 7.84 -15.35
CA VAL A 5 -4.71 8.55 -14.27
C VAL A 5 -4.87 7.81 -12.94
N GLU A 6 -6.00 7.11 -12.78
CA GLU A 6 -6.33 6.26 -11.64
C GLU A 6 -5.31 5.15 -11.42
N LEU A 7 -4.71 4.60 -12.49
CA LEU A 7 -3.64 3.60 -12.33
C LEU A 7 -2.44 4.21 -11.62
N TRP A 8 -2.02 5.41 -12.02
CA TRP A 8 -0.88 6.08 -11.39
C TRP A 8 -1.18 6.51 -9.96
N ALA A 9 -2.41 6.98 -9.69
CA ALA A 9 -2.85 7.27 -8.35
C ALA A 9 -2.87 6.01 -7.46
N ILE A 10 -3.35 4.87 -7.97
CA ILE A 10 -3.29 3.59 -7.26
C ILE A 10 -1.84 3.21 -6.96
N LEU A 11 -0.94 3.27 -7.95
CA LEU A 11 0.48 2.93 -7.75
C LEU A 11 1.16 3.86 -6.74
N ALA A 12 0.83 5.15 -6.75
CA ALA A 12 1.32 6.12 -5.76
C ALA A 12 0.78 5.82 -4.36
N CYS A 13 -0.51 5.49 -4.22
CA CYS A 13 -1.12 5.13 -2.93
C CYS A 13 -0.59 3.81 -2.39
N LEU A 14 -0.37 2.81 -3.25
CA LEU A 14 0.15 1.51 -2.86
C LEU A 14 1.65 1.60 -2.53
N VAL A 15 2.48 1.87 -3.54
CA VAL A 15 3.94 1.81 -3.40
C VAL A 15 4.47 3.04 -2.67
N GLY A 16 3.96 4.23 -3.01
CA GLY A 16 4.43 5.47 -2.38
C GLY A 16 4.13 5.51 -0.89
N ALA A 17 2.97 5.02 -0.44
CA ALA A 17 2.65 5.00 0.98
C ALA A 17 3.54 3.99 1.75
N GLU A 18 3.82 2.82 1.18
CA GLU A 18 4.76 1.86 1.80
C GLU A 18 6.20 2.36 1.82
N LEU A 19 6.63 3.15 0.82
CA LEU A 19 7.93 3.81 0.87
C LEU A 19 8.02 4.84 2.00
N VAL A 20 6.93 5.57 2.29
CA VAL A 20 6.85 6.46 3.45
C VAL A 20 6.94 5.67 4.75
N PHE A 21 6.24 4.53 4.84
CA PHE A 21 6.31 3.67 6.02
C PHE A 21 7.69 3.06 6.23
N LEU A 22 8.34 2.56 5.17
CA LEU A 22 9.72 2.10 5.21
C LEU A 22 10.68 3.21 5.63
N GLY A 23 10.50 4.43 5.10
CA GLY A 23 11.28 5.60 5.51
C GLY A 23 11.15 5.88 7.00
N ALA A 24 9.95 5.82 7.56
CA ALA A 24 9.73 5.94 9.01
C ALA A 24 10.42 4.81 9.80
N GLY A 25 10.39 3.58 9.29
CA GLY A 25 11.12 2.44 9.86
C GLY A 25 12.63 2.66 9.87
N VAL A 26 13.21 3.15 8.77
CA VAL A 26 14.65 3.46 8.66
C VAL A 26 15.06 4.57 9.62
N LEU A 27 14.26 5.64 9.73
CA LEU A 27 14.52 6.72 10.69
C LEU A 27 14.53 6.22 12.13
N ARG A 28 13.58 5.35 12.49
CA ARG A 28 13.54 4.73 13.82
C ARG A 28 14.69 3.78 14.05
N TRP A 29 15.01 2.94 13.08
CA TRP A 29 16.16 2.03 13.15
C TRP A 29 17.47 2.80 13.36
N ALA A 30 17.66 3.92 12.68
CA ALA A 30 18.83 4.77 12.85
C ALA A 30 18.91 5.45 14.23
N ALA A 31 17.76 5.74 14.86
CA ALA A 31 17.69 6.42 16.15
C ALA A 31 17.70 5.45 17.36
N GLU A 32 17.05 4.30 17.24
CA GLU A 32 16.77 3.36 18.33
C GLU A 32 17.61 2.07 18.23
N GLY A 33 18.09 1.71 17.03
CA GLY A 33 18.64 0.38 16.74
C GLY A 33 17.55 -0.70 16.63
N GLY A 34 17.94 -1.95 16.40
CA GLY A 34 17.01 -3.11 16.32
C GLY A 34 16.56 -3.48 14.90
N ALA A 35 16.98 -4.65 14.42
CA ALA A 35 16.70 -5.10 13.06
C ALA A 35 15.21 -5.40 12.79
N ASP A 36 14.43 -5.64 13.86
CA ASP A 36 13.01 -5.91 13.84
C ASP A 36 12.18 -4.72 13.31
N LEU A 37 12.66 -3.48 13.49
CA LEU A 37 12.00 -2.26 13.01
C LEU A 37 11.85 -2.19 11.47
N LEU A 38 12.67 -2.94 10.73
CA LEU A 38 12.66 -2.95 9.26
C LEU A 38 11.95 -4.17 8.67
N VAL A 39 11.62 -5.18 9.47
CA VAL A 39 11.02 -6.43 8.97
C VAL A 39 9.63 -6.16 8.42
N LEU A 40 8.74 -5.58 9.23
CA LEU A 40 7.36 -5.32 8.82
C LEU A 40 7.27 -4.34 7.63
N PRO A 41 7.95 -3.17 7.63
CA PRO A 41 7.91 -2.26 6.48
C PRO A 41 8.43 -2.90 5.19
N THR A 42 9.51 -3.69 5.27
CA THR A 42 10.06 -4.39 4.09
C THR A 42 9.08 -5.43 3.56
N VAL A 43 8.49 -6.25 4.43
CA VAL A 43 7.53 -7.29 4.04
C VAL A 43 6.30 -6.68 3.36
N LEU A 44 5.74 -5.61 3.94
CA LEU A 44 4.60 -4.90 3.35
C LEU A 44 4.95 -4.29 2.00
N LEU A 45 6.09 -3.61 1.89
CA LEU A 45 6.54 -3.05 0.62
C LEU A 45 6.66 -4.13 -0.47
N VAL A 46 7.28 -5.27 -0.17
CA VAL A 46 7.41 -6.38 -1.13
C VAL A 46 6.04 -6.90 -1.56
N LEU A 47 5.14 -7.15 -0.60
CA LEU A 47 3.78 -7.63 -0.88
C LEU A 47 3.01 -6.65 -1.78
N VAL A 48 3.11 -5.35 -1.48
CA VAL A 48 2.44 -4.29 -2.23
C VAL A 48 3.06 -4.10 -3.61
N LEU A 49 4.38 -4.24 -3.77
CA LEU A 49 5.04 -4.23 -5.08
C LEU A 49 4.54 -5.35 -5.99
N VAL A 50 4.35 -6.56 -5.45
CA VAL A 50 3.77 -7.68 -6.19
C VAL A 50 2.33 -7.36 -6.63
N ALA A 51 1.50 -6.82 -5.74
CA ALA A 51 0.15 -6.38 -6.07
C ALA A 51 0.14 -5.29 -7.16
N ALA A 52 0.97 -4.26 -7.01
CA ALA A 52 1.12 -3.17 -7.95
C ALA A 52 1.58 -3.64 -9.34
N ALA A 53 2.58 -4.53 -9.38
CA ALA A 53 3.06 -5.14 -10.63
C ALA A 53 1.98 -5.99 -11.30
N SER A 54 1.17 -6.73 -10.52
CA SER A 54 0.08 -7.53 -11.08
C SER A 54 -0.96 -6.69 -11.81
N LEU A 55 -1.24 -5.46 -11.36
CA LEU A 55 -2.18 -4.54 -12.03
C LEU A 55 -1.70 -4.11 -13.42
N LEU A 56 -0.39 -4.12 -13.67
CA LEU A 56 0.19 -3.80 -14.97
C LEU A 56 -0.04 -4.91 -16.00
N THR A 57 -0.31 -6.14 -15.56
CA THR A 57 -0.60 -7.30 -16.44
C THR A 57 -2.01 -7.29 -17.02
N ARG A 58 -2.90 -6.43 -16.52
CA ARG A 58 -4.31 -6.30 -16.95
C ARG A 58 -5.16 -7.56 -16.81
N ILE A 59 -4.79 -8.50 -15.94
CA ILE A 59 -5.59 -9.70 -15.68
C ILE A 59 -6.70 -9.37 -14.68
N ARG A 60 -7.94 -9.82 -14.93
CA ARG A 60 -9.09 -9.55 -14.05
C ARG A 60 -8.86 -9.98 -12.59
N ILE A 61 -8.15 -11.09 -12.39
CA ILE A 61 -7.79 -11.63 -11.06
C ILE A 61 -6.85 -10.69 -10.31
N ALA A 62 -6.00 -9.92 -11.01
CA ALA A 62 -5.07 -8.97 -10.39
C ALA A 62 -5.81 -7.91 -9.56
N LYS A 63 -7.03 -7.52 -9.96
CA LYS A 63 -7.87 -6.61 -9.16
C LYS A 63 -8.18 -7.18 -7.79
N ALA A 64 -8.64 -8.43 -7.73
CA ALA A 64 -9.03 -9.07 -6.49
C ALA A 64 -7.81 -9.25 -5.57
N GLY A 65 -6.67 -9.67 -6.13
CA GLY A 65 -5.41 -9.78 -5.40
C GLY A 65 -4.94 -8.44 -4.84
N ALA A 66 -4.90 -7.39 -5.67
CA ALA A 66 -4.49 -6.05 -5.22
C ALA A 66 -5.45 -5.47 -4.17
N THR A 67 -6.75 -5.74 -4.28
CA THR A 67 -7.74 -5.33 -3.28
C THR A 67 -7.49 -6.05 -1.95
N ALA A 68 -7.27 -7.36 -1.98
CA ALA A 68 -6.97 -8.14 -0.78
C ALA A 68 -5.70 -7.66 -0.08
N VAL A 69 -4.63 -7.41 -0.85
CA VAL A 69 -3.37 -6.88 -0.32
C VAL A 69 -3.55 -5.49 0.30
N ALA A 70 -4.25 -4.57 -0.37
CA ALA A 70 -4.48 -3.22 0.14
C ALA A 70 -5.32 -3.23 1.42
N VAL A 71 -6.38 -4.05 1.49
CA VAL A 71 -7.20 -4.22 2.70
C VAL A 71 -6.37 -4.80 3.84
N PHE A 72 -5.59 -5.85 3.56
CA PHE A 72 -4.71 -6.45 4.56
C PHE A 72 -3.68 -5.46 5.11
N ALA A 73 -2.99 -4.71 4.23
CA ALA A 73 -2.05 -3.68 4.64
C ALA A 73 -2.72 -2.57 5.46
N ALA A 74 -3.91 -2.10 5.04
CA ALA A 74 -4.68 -1.12 5.80
C ALA A 74 -5.04 -1.61 7.22
N LEU A 75 -5.43 -2.87 7.37
CA LEU A 75 -5.72 -3.46 8.67
C LEU A 75 -4.46 -3.57 9.55
N LEU A 76 -3.31 -3.96 8.98
CA LEU A 76 -2.05 -3.99 9.72
C LEU A 76 -1.65 -2.58 10.19
N HIS A 77 -1.80 -1.56 9.35
CA HIS A 77 -1.57 -0.18 9.77
C HIS A 77 -2.55 0.27 10.86
N LEU A 78 -3.81 -0.14 10.79
CA LEU A 78 -4.79 0.13 11.85
C LEU A 78 -4.36 -0.50 13.18
N LEU A 79 -3.82 -1.73 13.17
CA LEU A 79 -3.27 -2.34 14.38
C LEU A 79 -2.12 -1.51 14.97
N ILE A 80 -1.22 -0.97 14.13
CA ILE A 80 -0.15 -0.07 14.59
C ILE A 80 -0.73 1.20 15.21
N VAL A 81 -1.75 1.81 14.57
CA VAL A 81 -2.42 3.02 15.06
C VAL A 81 -3.04 2.79 16.44
N LEU A 82 -3.64 1.62 16.67
CA LEU A 82 -4.31 1.27 17.92
C LEU A 82 -3.35 0.80 19.02
N GLY A 83 -2.13 0.36 18.69
CA GLY A 83 -1.15 -0.10 19.66
C GLY A 83 -0.47 1.04 20.44
N ASP A 84 0.24 0.65 21.51
CA ASP A 84 0.95 1.56 22.43
C ASP A 84 2.37 1.93 21.96
N GLY A 85 2.62 1.90 20.64
CA GLY A 85 3.92 2.22 20.05
C GLY A 85 4.19 3.74 19.93
N PRO A 86 5.37 4.12 19.39
CA PRO A 86 5.75 5.52 19.22
C PRO A 86 4.73 6.33 18.42
N GLY A 87 4.40 7.53 18.91
CA GLY A 87 3.37 8.38 18.30
C GLY A 87 3.59 8.66 16.81
N LEU A 88 4.84 8.86 16.38
CA LEU A 88 5.17 9.05 14.98
C LEU A 88 4.81 7.84 14.11
N ALA A 89 5.09 6.62 14.58
CA ALA A 89 4.77 5.39 13.84
C ALA A 89 3.25 5.21 13.68
N ARG A 90 2.48 5.63 14.70
CA ARG A 90 1.02 5.61 14.67
C ARG A 90 0.46 6.63 13.68
N ILE A 91 0.96 7.86 13.68
CA ILE A 91 0.53 8.91 12.73
C ILE A 91 0.83 8.48 11.29
N VAL A 92 2.07 8.04 11.02
CA VAL A 92 2.47 7.57 9.70
C VAL A 92 1.60 6.40 9.26
N SER A 93 1.36 5.42 10.14
CA SER A 93 0.50 4.28 9.82
C SER A 93 -0.94 4.69 9.55
N GLY A 94 -1.49 5.67 10.26
CA GLY A 94 -2.84 6.19 9.97
C GLY A 94 -2.96 6.77 8.57
N ILE A 95 -1.96 7.56 8.14
CA ILE A 95 -1.90 8.14 6.79
C ILE A 95 -1.74 7.04 5.73
N VAL A 96 -0.80 6.11 5.95
CA VAL A 96 -0.52 5.01 5.01
C VAL A 96 -1.72 4.06 4.89
N GLY A 97 -2.36 3.72 6.00
CA GLY A 97 -3.61 2.93 6.02
C GLY A 97 -4.73 3.61 5.24
N ALA A 98 -4.91 4.93 5.38
CA ALA A 98 -5.89 5.69 4.61
C ALA A 98 -5.58 5.67 3.10
N ALA A 99 -4.30 5.75 2.72
CA ALA A 99 -3.87 5.64 1.32
C ALA A 99 -4.23 4.27 0.72
N HIS A 100 -4.06 3.18 1.47
CA HIS A 100 -4.48 1.83 1.03
C HIS A 100 -5.99 1.73 0.84
N VAL A 101 -6.78 2.27 1.78
CA VAL A 101 -8.25 2.32 1.63
C VAL A 101 -8.64 3.13 0.39
N TYR A 102 -7.97 4.25 0.13
CA TYR A 102 -8.23 5.05 -1.06
C TYR A 102 -7.84 4.32 -2.36
N ALA A 103 -6.75 3.55 -2.36
CA ALA A 103 -6.38 2.67 -3.48
C ALA A 103 -7.49 1.65 -3.80
N VAL A 104 -8.15 1.09 -2.78
CA VAL A 104 -9.30 0.18 -2.96
C VAL A 104 -10.48 0.91 -3.62
N VAL A 105 -10.76 2.16 -3.22
CA VAL A 105 -11.79 2.97 -3.88
C VAL A 105 -11.45 3.17 -5.36
N LEU A 106 -10.21 3.57 -5.68
CA LEU A 106 -9.75 3.79 -7.04
C LEU A 106 -9.82 2.53 -7.91
N LEU A 107 -9.49 1.35 -7.35
CA LEU A 107 -9.60 0.05 -8.03
C LEU A 107 -11.04 -0.30 -8.43
N ASN A 108 -12.04 0.32 -7.80
CA ASN A 108 -13.45 0.09 -8.07
C ASN A 108 -14.10 1.16 -8.97
N THR A 109 -13.32 2.14 -9.44
CA THR A 109 -13.81 3.16 -10.37
C THR A 109 -14.10 2.61 -11.77
N GLY A 110 -14.99 3.28 -12.49
CA GLY A 110 -15.36 2.94 -13.87
C GLY A 110 -14.18 2.91 -14.85
N PRO A 111 -13.27 3.91 -14.85
CA PRO A 111 -12.08 3.93 -15.69
C PRO A 111 -11.16 2.73 -15.43
N MET A 112 -10.92 2.38 -14.16
CA MET A 112 -10.07 1.25 -13.82
C MET A 112 -10.69 -0.09 -14.23
N ARG A 113 -12.01 -0.25 -14.05
CA ARG A 113 -12.74 -1.43 -14.52
C ARG A 113 -12.59 -1.61 -16.04
N LYS A 114 -12.80 -0.54 -16.82
CA LYS A 114 -12.63 -0.57 -18.28
C LYS A 114 -11.20 -0.93 -18.70
N PHE A 115 -10.21 -0.44 -17.97
CA PHE A 115 -8.80 -0.73 -18.24
C PHE A 115 -8.43 -2.20 -18.03
N LEU A 116 -9.04 -2.86 -17.05
CA LEU A 116 -8.75 -4.27 -16.71
C LEU A 116 -9.60 -5.28 -17.49
N GLU A 117 -10.81 -4.90 -17.93
CA GLU A 117 -11.73 -5.81 -18.64
C GLU A 117 -11.57 -5.80 -20.16
N ARG A 118 -10.87 -4.81 -20.73
CA ARG A 118 -10.60 -4.69 -22.16
C ARG A 118 -9.07 -4.72 -22.41
N PRO A 119 -8.44 -5.90 -22.38
CA PRO A 119 -6.99 -6.05 -22.47
C PRO A 119 -6.39 -5.37 -23.72
#